data_AF-A0A7X2TEU2-F1
#
_entry.id   AF-A0A7X2TEU2-F1
#
_cell.length_a   1.000
_cell.length_b   1.000
_cell.length_c   1.000
_cell.angle_alpha   90.00
_cell.angle_beta   90.00
_cell.angle_gamma   90.00
#
_symmetry.space_group_name_H-M   'P 1'
#
loop_
_entity.id
_entity.type
_entity.pdbx_description
1 polymer ?
#
loop_
_entity_poly.entity_id
_entity_poly.type
_entity_poly.pdbx_seq_one_letter_code
_entity_poly.pdbx_strand_id
1 'polypeptide(L)'
;MRKIYLIRHGKAEKEPGTYLGITDCPLSEAGRKQMQIDGAWLKRTKARWIASSDLSRTVRSAEELSEASGLPYVLKTEAFREINLGSWEGKKIADIRTQFPEAYSERGKAIGSYRTPGGESFEETADRAMQELLDLIHNSTDDFAIVTHSGVIRSLICRVRGISLDSILDVKMPEAGIAVLGWNGSLSVQEPLYRPIGLMGETEIKDLYERCEVSEPLAAHMKAVRDTCVELISELKGAYDGEVLEKGALVHDLLRALPKHAGRTADLLASEGWLDIADIVRFHDDEGYLEQTPLNEADLLYYADKITREDQRVSLAERFEASRAKCRSEEAMRHHDARYRKALGIEAKIQKEKRQENV
;
A
#
# COMPACT_ATOMS: atom_id res chain seq x y z
N MET A 1 17.85 -18.25 -3.12
CA MET A 1 16.46 -18.21 -2.62
C MET A 1 15.59 -17.75 -3.77
N ARG A 2 14.62 -18.58 -4.19
CA ARG A 2 13.65 -18.21 -5.24
C ARG A 2 12.57 -17.31 -4.66
N LYS A 3 12.00 -16.43 -5.47
CA LYS A 3 10.90 -15.54 -5.09
C LYS A 3 9.64 -15.86 -5.89
N ILE A 4 8.52 -15.97 -5.20
CA ILE A 4 7.19 -16.13 -5.78
C ILE A 4 6.40 -14.86 -5.46
N TYR A 5 5.94 -14.16 -6.49
CA TYR A 5 5.17 -12.92 -6.35
C TYR A 5 3.68 -13.26 -6.43
N LEU A 6 2.96 -13.17 -5.31
CA LEU A 6 1.50 -13.33 -5.30
C LEU A 6 0.87 -11.97 -5.46
N ILE A 7 0.13 -11.77 -6.55
CA ILE A 7 -0.43 -10.49 -6.94
C ILE A 7 -1.95 -10.60 -6.91
N ARG A 8 -2.61 -9.76 -6.11
CA ARG A 8 -4.08 -9.66 -6.17
C ARG A 8 -4.44 -8.95 -7.47
N HIS A 9 -5.44 -9.46 -8.19
CA HIS A 9 -5.97 -8.78 -9.37
C HIS A 9 -6.27 -7.29 -9.11
N GLY A 10 -6.19 -6.48 -10.16
CA GLY A 10 -6.58 -5.07 -10.11
C GLY A 10 -8.08 -4.90 -9.87
N LYS A 11 -8.54 -3.66 -9.67
CA LYS A 11 -9.94 -3.33 -9.39
C LYS A 11 -10.90 -3.98 -10.40
N ALA A 12 -11.81 -4.81 -9.90
CA ALA A 12 -12.83 -5.47 -10.72
C ALA A 12 -14.12 -4.65 -10.79
N GLU A 13 -14.92 -4.83 -11.84
CA GLU A 13 -16.26 -4.24 -11.93
C GLU A 13 -17.22 -5.05 -11.05
N LYS A 14 -17.51 -4.51 -9.87
CA LYS A 14 -18.45 -5.10 -8.93
C LYS A 14 -19.23 -4.02 -8.18
N GLU A 15 -20.45 -4.36 -7.78
CA GLU A 15 -21.21 -3.48 -6.90
C GLU A 15 -20.53 -3.41 -5.52
N PRO A 16 -20.28 -2.21 -4.97
CA PRO A 16 -19.72 -2.06 -3.63
C PRO A 16 -20.54 -2.79 -2.57
N GLY A 17 -19.86 -3.38 -1.57
CA GLY A 17 -20.53 -4.09 -0.48
C GLY A 17 -21.17 -5.43 -0.85
N THR A 18 -20.86 -5.98 -2.02
CA THR A 18 -21.25 -7.35 -2.41
C THR A 18 -20.14 -8.36 -2.14
N TYR A 19 -20.56 -9.58 -1.80
CA TYR A 19 -19.70 -10.75 -1.78
C TYR A 19 -19.33 -11.14 -3.21
N LEU A 20 -18.03 -11.29 -3.44
CA LEU A 20 -17.47 -11.72 -4.73
C LEU A 20 -16.48 -12.84 -4.45
N GLY A 21 -16.89 -14.07 -4.70
CA GLY A 21 -16.07 -15.27 -4.67
C GLY A 21 -15.78 -15.75 -6.09
N ILE A 22 -16.29 -16.92 -6.45
CA ILE A 22 -16.07 -17.52 -7.78
C ILE A 22 -16.96 -16.92 -8.88
N THR A 23 -17.95 -16.08 -8.54
CA THR A 23 -18.71 -15.36 -9.55
C THR A 23 -17.77 -14.56 -10.44
N ASP A 24 -17.90 -14.77 -11.74
CA ASP A 24 -17.03 -14.12 -12.71
C ASP A 24 -17.48 -12.68 -12.97
N CYS A 25 -16.51 -11.78 -13.06
CA CYS A 25 -16.75 -10.37 -13.38
C CYS A 25 -15.54 -9.78 -14.11
N PRO A 26 -15.73 -8.73 -14.92
CA PRO A 26 -14.64 -8.15 -15.69
C PRO A 26 -13.72 -7.29 -14.81
N LEU A 27 -12.50 -7.09 -15.31
CA LEU A 27 -11.56 -6.11 -14.76
C LEU A 27 -11.99 -4.71 -15.19
N SER A 28 -11.97 -3.74 -14.26
CA SER A 28 -12.27 -2.34 -14.59
C SER A 28 -11.10 -1.66 -15.30
N GLU A 29 -11.35 -0.53 -15.96
CA GLU A 29 -10.28 0.27 -16.58
C GLU A 29 -9.23 0.75 -15.56
N ALA A 30 -9.66 1.12 -14.35
CA ALA A 30 -8.73 1.43 -13.26
C ALA A 30 -7.89 0.20 -12.89
N GLY A 31 -8.50 -0.98 -12.84
CA GLY A 31 -7.79 -2.24 -12.59
C GLY A 31 -6.76 -2.57 -13.67
N ARG A 32 -7.05 -2.28 -14.94
CA ARG A 32 -6.09 -2.47 -16.05
C ARG A 32 -4.85 -1.60 -15.88
N LYS A 33 -5.03 -0.31 -15.60
CA LYS A 33 -3.93 0.62 -15.30
C LYS A 33 -3.12 0.14 -14.10
N GLN A 34 -3.78 -0.40 -13.08
CA GLN A 34 -3.08 -0.94 -11.93
C GLN A 34 -2.13 -2.08 -12.34
N MET A 35 -2.62 -3.04 -13.13
CA MET A 35 -1.80 -4.18 -13.55
C MET A 35 -0.67 -3.80 -14.51
N GLN A 36 -0.83 -2.74 -15.30
CA GLN A 36 0.26 -2.20 -16.15
C GLN A 36 1.42 -1.65 -15.31
N ILE A 37 1.11 -0.93 -14.24
CA ILE A 37 2.11 -0.39 -13.30
C ILE A 37 2.79 -1.53 -12.54
N ASP A 38 2.02 -2.50 -12.05
CA ASP A 38 2.57 -3.71 -11.43
C ASP A 38 3.48 -4.46 -12.39
N GLY A 39 3.17 -4.47 -13.69
CA GLY A 39 3.98 -5.11 -14.72
C GLY A 39 5.31 -4.40 -14.91
N ALA A 40 5.32 -3.06 -14.94
CA ALA A 40 6.54 -2.26 -14.96
C ALA A 40 7.40 -2.50 -13.70
N TRP A 41 6.78 -2.66 -12.53
CA TRP A 41 7.48 -3.06 -11.32
C TRP A 41 8.05 -4.48 -11.45
N LEU A 42 7.24 -5.44 -11.88
CA LEU A 42 7.60 -6.85 -12.01
C LEU A 42 8.77 -7.06 -12.98
N LYS A 43 8.86 -6.25 -14.04
CA LYS A 43 9.98 -6.23 -15.00
C LYS A 43 11.34 -5.98 -14.34
N ARG A 44 11.37 -5.25 -13.21
CA ARG A 44 12.60 -4.96 -12.45
C ARG A 44 12.99 -6.10 -11.51
N THR A 45 12.14 -7.12 -11.37
CA THR A 45 12.40 -8.29 -10.54
C THR A 45 13.10 -9.40 -11.33
N LYS A 46 13.30 -10.55 -10.70
CA LYS A 46 13.85 -11.76 -11.35
C LYS A 46 12.76 -12.71 -11.89
N ALA A 47 11.49 -12.35 -11.80
CA ALA A 47 10.39 -13.17 -12.30
C ALA A 47 10.58 -13.51 -13.79
N ARG A 48 10.23 -14.75 -14.17
CA ARG A 48 10.45 -15.30 -15.52
C ARG A 48 9.16 -15.64 -16.25
N TRP A 49 8.07 -15.82 -15.54
CA TRP A 49 6.76 -16.13 -16.10
C TRP A 49 5.63 -15.79 -15.12
N ILE A 50 4.41 -15.75 -15.63
CA ILE A 50 3.18 -15.43 -14.90
C ILE A 50 2.21 -16.61 -15.00
N ALA A 51 1.56 -16.95 -13.89
CA ALA A 51 0.39 -17.81 -13.82
C ALA A 51 -0.79 -17.05 -13.20
N SER A 52 -2.01 -17.57 -13.32
CA SER A 52 -3.16 -16.97 -12.65
C SER A 52 -4.28 -17.95 -12.32
N SER A 53 -5.22 -17.46 -11.52
CA SER A 53 -6.59 -17.96 -11.54
C SER A 53 -7.20 -17.82 -12.93
N ASP A 54 -8.11 -18.71 -13.27
CA ASP A 54 -8.80 -18.72 -14.56
C ASP A 54 -10.05 -17.81 -14.62
N LEU A 55 -10.45 -17.16 -13.53
CA LEU A 55 -11.51 -16.13 -13.55
C LEU A 55 -11.13 -14.93 -14.42
N SER A 56 -12.10 -14.32 -15.10
CA SER A 56 -11.87 -13.31 -16.13
C SER A 56 -11.10 -12.09 -15.60
N ARG A 57 -11.42 -11.61 -14.39
CA ARG A 57 -10.68 -10.50 -13.75
C ARG A 57 -9.20 -10.82 -13.50
N THR A 58 -8.85 -12.07 -13.17
CA THR A 58 -7.45 -12.49 -12.95
C THR A 58 -6.75 -12.77 -14.26
N VAL A 59 -7.43 -13.38 -15.23
CA VAL A 59 -6.89 -13.60 -16.58
C VAL A 59 -6.57 -12.25 -17.22
N ARG A 60 -7.51 -11.30 -17.25
CA ARG A 60 -7.26 -9.98 -17.82
C ARG A 60 -6.15 -9.24 -17.06
N SER A 61 -6.10 -9.38 -15.74
CA SER A 61 -5.02 -8.79 -14.94
C SER A 61 -3.64 -9.37 -15.31
N ALA A 62 -3.55 -10.70 -15.50
CA ALA A 62 -2.32 -11.36 -15.92
C ALA A 62 -1.89 -10.97 -17.33
N GLU A 63 -2.84 -10.74 -18.25
CA GLU A 63 -2.56 -10.24 -19.60
C GLU A 63 -1.93 -8.83 -19.57
N GLU A 64 -2.53 -7.88 -18.85
CA GLU A 64 -1.99 -6.51 -18.70
C GLU A 64 -0.60 -6.53 -18.03
N LEU A 65 -0.43 -7.37 -17.01
CA LEU A 65 0.83 -7.57 -16.30
C LEU A 65 1.90 -8.16 -17.24
N SER A 66 1.53 -9.13 -18.06
CA SER A 66 2.41 -9.78 -19.05
C SER A 66 2.85 -8.80 -20.13
N GLU A 67 1.93 -8.00 -20.68
CA GLU A 67 2.22 -6.98 -21.67
C GLU A 67 3.19 -5.92 -21.14
N ALA A 68 2.94 -5.38 -19.95
CA ALA A 68 3.78 -4.34 -19.36
C ALA A 68 5.15 -4.86 -18.86
N SER A 69 5.21 -6.10 -18.36
CA SER A 69 6.46 -6.70 -17.87
C SER A 69 7.32 -7.32 -18.98
N GLY A 70 6.70 -7.72 -20.09
CA GLY A 70 7.32 -8.53 -21.14
C GLY A 70 7.52 -10.01 -20.76
N LEU A 71 6.95 -10.47 -19.64
CA LEU A 71 7.06 -11.86 -19.18
C LEU A 71 5.96 -12.73 -19.82
N PRO A 72 6.26 -13.99 -20.18
CA PRO A 72 5.26 -14.90 -20.71
C PRO A 72 4.20 -15.27 -19.66
N TYR A 73 2.93 -15.21 -20.05
CA TYR A 73 1.80 -15.73 -19.29
C TYR A 73 1.53 -17.18 -19.71
N VAL A 74 1.82 -18.13 -18.82
CA VAL A 74 2.02 -19.54 -19.18
C VAL A 74 0.94 -20.48 -18.68
N LEU A 75 0.16 -20.08 -17.67
CA LEU A 75 -0.78 -20.98 -16.99
C LEU A 75 -1.98 -20.24 -16.42
N LYS A 76 -3.17 -20.80 -16.62
CA LYS A 76 -4.40 -20.48 -15.88
C LYS A 76 -4.93 -21.74 -15.21
N THR A 77 -5.30 -21.65 -13.95
CA THR A 77 -5.74 -22.82 -13.16
C THR A 77 -6.90 -22.47 -12.24
N GLU A 78 -7.81 -23.43 -12.04
CA GLU A 78 -8.92 -23.31 -11.11
C GLU A 78 -8.44 -23.30 -9.64
N ALA A 79 -7.28 -23.91 -9.37
CA ALA A 79 -6.74 -24.04 -8.02
C ALA A 79 -6.44 -22.69 -7.35
N PHE A 80 -6.33 -21.61 -8.12
CA PHE A 80 -6.14 -20.25 -7.63
C PHE A 80 -7.41 -19.38 -7.65
N ARG A 81 -8.60 -19.93 -7.98
CA ARG A 81 -9.87 -19.18 -7.90
C ARG A 81 -10.10 -18.59 -6.50
N GLU A 82 -10.86 -17.51 -6.40
CA GLU A 82 -11.26 -16.96 -5.09
C GLU A 82 -12.12 -17.97 -4.32
N ILE A 83 -12.28 -17.77 -3.01
CA ILE A 83 -13.16 -18.59 -2.18
C ILE A 83 -14.55 -18.73 -2.82
N ASN A 84 -15.05 -19.96 -2.94
CA ASN A 84 -16.43 -20.19 -3.35
C ASN A 84 -17.38 -19.85 -2.20
N LEU A 85 -18.16 -18.78 -2.35
CA LEU A 85 -19.11 -18.32 -1.34
C LEU A 85 -20.50 -18.96 -1.49
N GLY A 86 -20.69 -19.84 -2.47
CA GLY A 86 -21.93 -20.60 -2.67
C GLY A 86 -23.16 -19.70 -2.73
N SER A 87 -24.13 -19.96 -1.86
CA SER A 87 -25.38 -19.19 -1.77
C SER A 87 -25.20 -17.70 -1.41
N TRP A 88 -24.00 -17.25 -1.02
CA TRP A 88 -23.71 -15.85 -0.69
C TRP A 88 -23.12 -15.06 -1.85
N GLU A 89 -22.72 -15.71 -2.93
CA GLU A 89 -22.20 -15.05 -4.14
C GLU A 89 -23.13 -13.95 -4.65
N GLY A 90 -22.56 -12.79 -4.99
CA GLY A 90 -23.27 -11.63 -5.56
C GLY A 90 -24.22 -10.91 -4.60
N LYS A 91 -24.44 -11.41 -3.38
CA LYS A 91 -25.35 -10.77 -2.41
C LYS A 91 -24.67 -9.63 -1.68
N LYS A 92 -25.44 -8.61 -1.31
CA LYS A 92 -24.98 -7.53 -0.44
C LYS A 92 -24.70 -8.08 0.95
N ILE A 93 -23.57 -7.68 1.52
CA ILE A 93 -23.15 -8.07 2.87
C ILE A 93 -24.20 -7.62 3.89
N ALA A 94 -24.78 -6.44 3.70
CA ALA A 94 -25.85 -5.91 4.55
C ALA A 94 -27.10 -6.79 4.55
N ASP A 95 -27.47 -7.32 3.38
CA ASP A 95 -28.64 -8.21 3.23
C ASP A 95 -28.38 -9.55 3.92
N ILE A 96 -27.19 -10.14 3.73
CA ILE A 96 -26.81 -11.37 4.43
C ILE A 96 -26.86 -11.19 5.95
N ARG A 97 -26.29 -10.08 6.45
CA ARG A 97 -26.30 -9.80 7.90
C ARG A 97 -27.71 -9.66 8.47
N THR A 98 -28.66 -9.19 7.66
CA THR A 98 -30.05 -8.98 8.08
C THR A 98 -30.90 -10.24 7.93
N GLN A 99 -30.73 -10.98 6.83
CA GLN A 99 -31.53 -12.16 6.51
C GLN A 99 -31.01 -13.43 7.21
N PHE A 100 -29.71 -13.50 7.50
CA PHE A 100 -29.05 -14.66 8.10
C PHE A 100 -28.11 -14.24 9.26
N PRO A 101 -28.63 -13.58 10.31
CA PRO A 101 -27.79 -13.01 11.37
C PRO A 101 -27.00 -14.06 12.16
N GLU A 102 -27.58 -15.23 12.42
CA GLU A 102 -26.88 -16.33 13.11
C GLU A 102 -25.73 -16.87 12.25
N ALA A 103 -26.00 -17.16 10.97
CA ALA A 103 -24.98 -17.64 10.03
C ALA A 103 -23.84 -16.61 9.84
N TYR A 104 -24.17 -15.32 9.80
CA TYR A 104 -23.18 -14.24 9.73
C TYR A 104 -22.33 -14.17 11.02
N SER A 105 -22.95 -14.34 12.19
CA SER A 105 -22.27 -14.37 13.48
C SER A 105 -21.34 -15.58 13.61
N GLU A 106 -21.81 -16.78 13.26
CA GLU A 106 -21.01 -18.01 13.28
C GLU A 106 -19.81 -17.91 12.33
N ARG A 107 -20.00 -17.36 11.12
CA ARG A 107 -18.89 -17.05 10.22
C ARG A 107 -17.86 -16.11 10.87
N GLY A 108 -18.31 -15.11 11.63
CA GLY A 108 -17.41 -14.18 12.32
C GLY A 108 -16.57 -14.84 13.40
N LYS A 109 -17.08 -15.88 14.07
CA LYS A 109 -16.38 -16.60 15.15
C LYS A 109 -15.36 -17.61 14.65
N ALA A 110 -15.60 -18.18 13.48
CA ALA A 110 -14.81 -19.28 12.90
C ALA A 110 -14.56 -19.06 11.41
N ILE A 111 -14.12 -17.85 11.03
CA ILE A 111 -14.03 -17.45 9.62
C ILE A 111 -13.12 -18.37 8.81
N GLY A 112 -12.10 -18.97 9.43
CA GLY A 112 -11.18 -19.89 8.76
C GLY A 112 -11.87 -21.17 8.28
N SER A 113 -12.64 -21.81 9.15
CA SER A 113 -13.28 -23.12 8.91
C SER A 113 -14.74 -23.02 8.46
N TYR A 114 -15.37 -21.84 8.55
CA TYR A 114 -16.77 -21.67 8.20
C TYR A 114 -17.01 -21.85 6.70
N ARG A 115 -17.96 -22.72 6.36
CA ARG A 115 -18.42 -22.94 4.99
C ARG A 115 -19.76 -22.25 4.79
N THR A 116 -19.84 -21.34 3.83
CA THR A 116 -21.15 -20.86 3.37
C THR A 116 -21.90 -22.01 2.68
N PRO A 117 -23.26 -22.03 2.69
CA PRO A 117 -24.01 -23.11 2.05
C PRO A 117 -23.70 -23.22 0.56
N GLY A 118 -23.24 -24.40 0.12
CA GLY A 118 -22.80 -24.67 -1.26
C GLY A 118 -21.42 -24.08 -1.61
N GLY A 119 -20.69 -23.56 -0.63
CA GLY A 119 -19.36 -22.98 -0.78
C GLY A 119 -18.24 -23.82 -0.17
N GLU A 120 -17.09 -23.18 0.01
CA GLU A 120 -15.91 -23.74 0.69
C GLU A 120 -15.49 -22.83 1.87
N SER A 121 -14.61 -23.35 2.71
CA SER A 121 -13.94 -22.62 3.79
C SER A 121 -12.61 -22.04 3.33
N PHE A 122 -12.05 -21.07 4.08
CA PHE A 122 -10.70 -20.59 3.80
C PHE A 122 -9.63 -21.65 4.04
N GLU A 123 -9.89 -22.64 4.89
CA GLU A 123 -9.05 -23.84 5.06
C GLU A 123 -8.95 -24.65 3.76
N GLU A 124 -10.09 -24.95 3.14
CA GLU A 124 -10.16 -25.64 1.86
C GLU A 124 -9.52 -24.82 0.73
N THR A 125 -9.80 -23.51 0.67
CA THR A 125 -9.12 -22.59 -0.26
C THR A 125 -7.60 -22.64 -0.08
N ALA A 126 -7.13 -22.66 1.17
CA ALA A 126 -5.71 -22.72 1.48
C ALA A 126 -5.07 -24.04 1.02
N ASP A 127 -5.74 -25.17 1.26
CA ASP A 127 -5.22 -26.50 0.89
C ASP A 127 -5.07 -26.63 -0.62
N ARG A 128 -6.11 -26.28 -1.41
CA ARG A 128 -6.04 -26.36 -2.88
C ARG A 128 -5.00 -25.42 -3.47
N ALA A 129 -4.89 -24.19 -2.95
CA ALA A 129 -3.94 -23.21 -3.45
C ALA A 129 -2.50 -23.57 -3.06
N MET A 130 -2.29 -24.14 -1.86
CA MET A 130 -0.98 -24.57 -1.39
C MET A 130 -0.46 -25.76 -2.21
N GLN A 131 -1.33 -26.72 -2.52
CA GLN A 131 -0.97 -27.86 -3.36
C GLN A 131 -0.45 -27.39 -4.73
N GLU A 132 -1.22 -26.56 -5.44
CA GLU A 132 -0.82 -26.02 -6.75
C GLU A 132 0.45 -25.17 -6.65
N LEU A 133 0.57 -24.32 -5.62
CA LEU A 133 1.77 -23.51 -5.40
C LEU A 133 3.02 -24.39 -5.23
N LEU A 134 2.95 -25.44 -4.42
CA LEU A 134 4.07 -26.36 -4.19
C LEU A 134 4.41 -27.13 -5.47
N ASP A 135 3.42 -27.55 -6.25
CA ASP A 135 3.64 -28.21 -7.53
C ASP A 135 4.38 -27.29 -8.51
N LEU A 136 4.00 -26.02 -8.62
CA LEU A 136 4.72 -25.03 -9.43
C LEU A 136 6.16 -24.79 -8.92
N ILE A 137 6.34 -24.69 -7.61
CA ILE A 137 7.65 -24.52 -6.96
C ILE A 137 8.57 -25.71 -7.23
N HIS A 138 8.05 -26.94 -7.23
CA HIS A 138 8.85 -28.13 -7.48
C HIS A 138 9.15 -28.34 -8.98
N ASN A 139 8.28 -27.89 -9.88
CA ASN A 139 8.42 -28.07 -11.32
C ASN A 139 9.19 -26.93 -12.05
N SER A 140 9.58 -25.88 -11.35
CA SER A 140 10.30 -24.73 -11.94
C SER A 140 11.45 -24.29 -11.06
N THR A 141 12.61 -23.95 -11.63
CA THR A 141 13.72 -23.31 -10.90
C THR A 141 13.64 -21.79 -10.85
N ASP A 142 12.68 -21.20 -11.58
CA ASP A 142 12.57 -19.76 -11.77
C ASP A 142 11.84 -19.06 -10.62
N ASP A 143 12.07 -17.75 -10.51
CA ASP A 143 11.15 -16.84 -9.83
C ASP A 143 9.93 -16.60 -10.73
N PHE A 144 8.73 -16.48 -10.17
CA PHE A 144 7.51 -16.34 -10.95
C PHE A 144 6.42 -15.55 -10.22
N ALA A 145 5.44 -15.06 -10.99
CA ALA A 145 4.30 -14.35 -10.45
C ALA A 145 3.01 -15.16 -10.59
N ILE A 146 2.11 -15.03 -9.62
CA ILE A 146 0.76 -15.61 -9.63
C ILE A 146 -0.25 -14.48 -9.45
N VAL A 147 -1.11 -14.25 -10.43
CA VAL A 147 -2.24 -13.32 -10.31
C VAL A 147 -3.48 -14.05 -9.80
N THR A 148 -3.94 -13.70 -8.60
CA THR A 148 -5.05 -14.38 -7.91
C THR A 148 -5.87 -13.37 -7.10
N HIS A 149 -6.49 -13.78 -6.00
CA HIS A 149 -7.49 -13.02 -5.26
C HIS A 149 -7.09 -12.86 -3.80
N SER A 150 -7.79 -11.97 -3.09
CA SER A 150 -7.45 -11.64 -1.70
C SER A 150 -7.54 -12.84 -0.75
N GLY A 151 -8.60 -13.66 -0.87
CA GLY A 151 -8.80 -14.80 0.02
C GLY A 151 -7.68 -15.82 -0.14
N VAL A 152 -7.32 -16.15 -1.38
CA VAL A 152 -6.23 -17.08 -1.71
C VAL A 152 -4.89 -16.61 -1.14
N ILE A 153 -4.51 -15.35 -1.39
CA ILE A 153 -3.21 -14.82 -0.92
C ILE A 153 -3.15 -14.81 0.60
N ARG A 154 -4.21 -14.34 1.26
CA ARG A 154 -4.29 -14.31 2.72
C ARG A 154 -4.22 -15.72 3.31
N SER A 155 -4.92 -16.68 2.70
CA SER A 155 -4.89 -18.08 3.09
C SER A 155 -3.48 -18.67 2.99
N LEU A 156 -2.78 -18.44 1.88
CA LEU A 156 -1.39 -18.88 1.69
C LEU A 156 -0.46 -18.24 2.73
N ILE A 157 -0.58 -16.92 2.96
CA ILE A 157 0.21 -16.20 3.98
C ILE A 157 -0.02 -16.79 5.37
N CYS A 158 -1.27 -17.06 5.76
CA CYS A 158 -1.58 -17.64 7.06
C CYS A 158 -0.92 -19.01 7.22
N ARG A 159 -1.04 -19.88 6.20
CA ARG A 159 -0.40 -21.21 6.20
C ARG A 159 1.12 -21.14 6.30
N VAL A 160 1.76 -20.26 5.54
CA VAL A 160 3.22 -20.10 5.57
C VAL A 160 3.71 -19.54 6.91
N ARG A 161 2.94 -18.66 7.56
CA ARG A 161 3.28 -18.10 8.88
C ARG A 161 2.91 -19.01 10.06
N GLY A 162 2.11 -20.04 9.83
CA GLY A 162 1.57 -20.89 10.90
C GLY A 162 0.60 -20.15 11.82
N ILE A 163 -0.09 -19.11 11.32
CA ILE A 163 -1.13 -18.39 12.07
C ILE A 163 -2.52 -18.95 11.73
N SER A 164 -3.46 -18.84 12.68
CA SER A 164 -4.84 -19.31 12.46
C SER A 164 -5.49 -18.58 11.28
N LEU A 165 -6.24 -19.33 10.47
CA LEU A 165 -7.08 -18.75 9.41
C LEU A 165 -8.27 -17.96 9.97
N ASP A 166 -8.55 -18.04 11.27
CA ASP A 166 -9.52 -17.12 11.90
C ASP A 166 -9.01 -15.66 11.93
N SER A 167 -7.69 -15.46 11.83
CA SER A 167 -7.05 -14.14 11.71
C SER A 167 -6.86 -13.69 10.26
N ILE A 168 -7.48 -14.35 9.28
CA ILE A 168 -7.24 -14.08 7.85
C ILE A 168 -7.50 -12.62 7.44
N LEU A 169 -8.43 -11.93 8.11
CA LEU A 169 -8.76 -10.52 7.81
C LEU A 169 -7.74 -9.51 8.35
N ASP A 170 -6.82 -9.94 9.22
CA ASP A 170 -5.72 -9.13 9.71
C ASP A 170 -4.63 -8.97 8.64
N VAL A 171 -4.50 -9.97 7.76
CA VAL A 171 -3.61 -9.91 6.60
C VAL A 171 -4.19 -8.93 5.57
N LYS A 172 -3.62 -7.73 5.51
CA LYS A 172 -4.02 -6.72 4.52
C LYS A 172 -3.53 -7.13 3.13
N MET A 173 -4.43 -7.01 2.15
CA MET A 173 -4.18 -7.40 0.76
C MET A 173 -5.06 -6.53 -0.14
N PRO A 174 -4.67 -5.27 -0.40
CA PRO A 174 -5.40 -4.35 -1.26
C PRO A 174 -5.43 -4.85 -2.71
N GLU A 175 -6.33 -4.31 -3.53
CA GLU A 175 -6.33 -4.57 -4.98
C GLU A 175 -4.98 -4.16 -5.57
N ALA A 176 -4.46 -4.95 -6.52
CA ALA A 176 -3.09 -4.81 -7.02
C ALA A 176 -2.01 -4.87 -5.92
N GLY A 177 -2.33 -5.49 -4.77
CA GLY A 177 -1.36 -5.79 -3.73
C GLY A 177 -0.49 -6.99 -4.10
N ILE A 178 0.78 -6.92 -3.72
CA ILE A 178 1.83 -7.90 -4.00
C ILE A 178 2.38 -8.45 -2.68
N ALA A 179 2.28 -9.76 -2.49
CA ALA A 179 3.01 -10.51 -1.48
C ALA A 179 4.20 -11.21 -2.12
N VAL A 180 5.32 -11.33 -1.41
CA VAL A 180 6.48 -12.10 -1.89
C VAL A 180 6.72 -13.29 -0.97
N LEU A 181 6.74 -14.49 -1.52
CA LEU A 181 7.17 -15.69 -0.81
C LEU A 181 8.61 -16.03 -1.20
N GLY A 182 9.44 -16.35 -0.22
CA GLY A 182 10.78 -16.86 -0.41
C GLY A 182 10.80 -18.39 -0.34
N TRP A 183 11.54 -19.04 -1.23
CA TRP A 183 11.79 -20.48 -1.21
C TRP A 183 13.27 -20.82 -1.21
N ASN A 184 13.69 -21.60 -0.21
CA ASN A 184 15.04 -22.16 -0.07
C ASN A 184 15.04 -23.62 0.45
N GLY A 185 13.93 -24.34 0.23
CA GLY A 185 13.65 -25.66 0.84
C GLY A 185 12.42 -25.62 1.76
N SER A 186 12.05 -24.42 2.22
CA SER A 186 10.78 -24.12 2.88
C SER A 186 10.23 -22.79 2.40
N LEU A 187 8.91 -22.60 2.50
CA LEU A 187 8.27 -21.31 2.24
C LEU A 187 8.48 -20.35 3.41
N SER A 188 8.65 -19.07 3.07
CA SER A 188 8.68 -17.96 4.04
C SER A 188 7.98 -16.75 3.42
N VAL A 189 7.25 -15.99 4.23
CA VAL A 189 6.71 -14.70 3.76
C VAL A 189 7.81 -13.65 3.86
N GLN A 190 8.11 -12.98 2.76
CA GLN A 190 9.00 -11.83 2.74
C GLN A 190 8.13 -10.60 3.01
N GLU A 191 8.51 -9.83 4.03
CA GLU A 191 7.83 -8.60 4.40
C GLU A 191 8.58 -7.39 3.82
N PRO A 192 7.88 -6.26 3.65
CA PRO A 192 6.40 -6.13 3.71
C PRO A 192 5.53 -6.84 2.65
N LEU A 193 4.21 -6.72 2.79
CA LEU A 193 3.23 -6.93 1.72
C LEU A 193 2.90 -5.55 1.11
N TYR A 194 3.05 -5.37 -0.20
CA TYR A 194 3.17 -4.03 -0.79
C TYR A 194 2.11 -3.73 -1.83
N ARG A 195 1.89 -2.43 -2.09
CA ARG A 195 1.28 -1.93 -3.33
C ARG A 195 2.33 -1.06 -4.05
N PRO A 196 2.68 -1.31 -5.32
CA PRO A 196 3.74 -0.54 -5.98
C PRO A 196 3.44 0.95 -6.01
N ILE A 197 4.39 1.79 -5.58
CA ILE A 197 4.25 3.25 -5.44
C ILE A 197 3.65 3.92 -6.69
N GLY A 198 4.04 3.46 -7.89
CA GLY A 198 3.52 3.99 -9.15
C GLY A 198 2.00 3.91 -9.30
N LEU A 199 1.33 3.06 -8.51
CA LEU A 199 -0.12 2.96 -8.46
C LEU A 199 -0.78 4.17 -7.77
N MET A 200 -0.04 4.97 -7.00
CA MET A 200 -0.57 6.19 -6.36
C MET A 200 -0.55 7.33 -7.39
N GLY A 201 -1.29 7.12 -8.48
CA GLY A 201 -1.45 8.10 -9.55
C GLY A 201 -2.43 9.21 -9.16
N GLU A 202 -2.68 10.12 -10.09
CA GLU A 202 -3.64 11.21 -9.90
C GLU A 202 -5.05 10.71 -9.51
N THR A 203 -5.45 9.54 -10.03
CA THR A 203 -6.77 8.96 -9.74
C THR A 203 -6.86 8.47 -8.30
N GLU A 204 -5.86 7.75 -7.82
CA GLU A 204 -5.79 7.25 -6.44
C GLU A 204 -5.66 8.41 -5.44
N ILE A 205 -4.86 9.43 -5.75
CA ILE A 205 -4.75 10.62 -4.90
C ILE A 205 -6.10 11.34 -4.83
N LYS A 206 -6.80 11.47 -5.96
CA LYS A 206 -8.14 12.08 -5.99
C LYS A 206 -9.15 11.28 -5.17
N ASP A 207 -9.15 9.94 -5.27
CA ASP A 207 -10.00 9.07 -4.44
C ASP A 207 -9.72 9.28 -2.94
N LEU A 208 -8.44 9.33 -2.55
CA LEU A 208 -8.04 9.62 -1.18
C LEU A 208 -8.51 11.01 -0.72
N TYR A 209 -8.40 12.03 -1.57
CA TYR A 209 -8.85 13.38 -1.27
C TYR A 209 -10.36 13.43 -1.06
N GLU A 210 -11.13 12.80 -1.93
CA GLU A 210 -12.60 12.72 -1.81
C GLU A 210 -13.00 11.99 -0.52
N ARG A 211 -12.37 10.84 -0.23
CA ARG A 211 -12.68 10.02 0.96
C ARG A 211 -12.25 10.67 2.28
N CYS A 212 -11.20 11.48 2.26
CA CYS A 212 -10.70 12.19 3.43
C CYS A 212 -11.24 13.63 3.53
N GLU A 213 -12.15 14.03 2.63
CA GLU A 213 -12.76 15.36 2.60
C GLU A 213 -11.72 16.50 2.52
N VAL A 214 -10.66 16.29 1.73
CA VAL A 214 -9.57 17.26 1.54
C VAL A 214 -10.10 18.49 0.80
N SER A 215 -9.96 19.66 1.43
CA SER A 215 -10.37 20.94 0.83
C SER A 215 -9.39 21.40 -0.25
N GLU A 216 -9.84 22.25 -1.19
CA GLU A 216 -8.98 22.82 -2.23
C GLU A 216 -7.73 23.54 -1.65
N PRO A 217 -7.82 24.36 -0.58
CA PRO A 217 -6.62 24.96 0.02
C PRO A 217 -5.65 23.92 0.59
N LEU A 218 -6.14 22.83 1.16
CA LEU A 218 -5.29 21.77 1.71
C LEU A 218 -4.62 20.97 0.59
N ALA A 219 -5.34 20.68 -0.49
CA ALA A 219 -4.78 20.05 -1.68
C ALA A 219 -3.70 20.94 -2.33
N ALA A 220 -3.93 22.26 -2.42
CA ALA A 220 -2.96 23.22 -2.92
C ALA A 220 -1.70 23.27 -2.05
N HIS A 221 -1.87 23.23 -0.72
CA HIS A 221 -0.75 23.13 0.21
C HIS A 221 0.08 21.86 0.00
N MET A 222 -0.53 20.68 -0.02
CA MET A 222 0.19 19.42 -0.27
C MET A 222 0.91 19.41 -1.62
N LYS A 223 0.32 20.04 -2.64
CA LYS A 223 0.98 20.23 -3.95
C LYS A 223 2.20 21.15 -3.85
N ALA A 224 2.12 22.27 -3.14
CA ALA A 224 3.26 23.17 -2.95
C ALA A 224 4.40 22.51 -2.14
N VAL A 225 4.07 21.69 -1.14
CA VAL A 225 5.03 20.87 -0.40
C VAL A 225 5.70 19.86 -1.34
N ARG A 226 4.93 19.20 -2.22
CA ARG A 226 5.47 18.29 -3.23
C ARG A 226 6.43 19.01 -4.18
N ASP A 227 6.06 20.17 -4.71
CA ASP A 227 6.90 20.92 -5.63
C ASP A 227 8.23 21.33 -4.95
N THR A 228 8.15 21.72 -3.67
CA THR A 228 9.33 21.98 -2.84
C THR A 228 10.19 20.74 -2.64
N CYS A 229 9.61 19.56 -2.42
CA CYS A 229 10.34 18.29 -2.30
C CYS A 229 11.10 17.94 -3.59
N VAL A 230 10.44 18.10 -4.75
CA VAL A 230 11.05 17.85 -6.07
C VAL A 230 12.24 18.78 -6.31
N GLU A 231 12.08 20.08 -6.00
CA GLU A 231 13.19 21.04 -6.06
C GLU A 231 14.36 20.61 -5.15
N LEU A 232 14.07 20.27 -3.88
CA LEU A 232 15.09 19.84 -2.94
C LEU A 232 15.87 18.62 -3.42
N ILE A 233 15.20 17.58 -3.91
CA ILE A 233 15.87 16.37 -4.41
C ILE A 233 16.76 16.69 -5.62
N SER A 234 16.32 17.58 -6.51
CA SER A 234 17.12 17.96 -7.69
C SER A 234 18.44 18.66 -7.35
N GLU A 235 18.55 19.19 -6.14
CA GLU A 235 19.72 19.88 -5.61
C GLU A 235 20.54 18.99 -4.65
N LEU A 236 20.20 17.70 -4.49
CA LEU A 236 20.87 16.78 -3.57
C LEU A 236 21.49 15.60 -4.32
N LYS A 237 22.59 15.06 -3.77
CA LYS A 237 23.34 13.93 -4.36
C LYS A 237 23.01 12.59 -3.72
N GLY A 238 22.37 12.59 -2.55
CA GLY A 238 21.92 11.39 -1.87
C GLY A 238 21.01 10.54 -2.76
N ALA A 239 21.09 9.23 -2.56
CA ALA A 239 20.17 8.30 -3.20
C ALA A 239 18.82 8.35 -2.46
N TYR A 240 18.00 9.34 -2.84
CA TYR A 240 16.63 9.49 -2.34
C TYR A 240 15.62 8.82 -3.27
N ASP A 241 14.59 8.23 -2.69
CA ASP A 241 13.42 7.79 -3.44
C ASP A 241 12.49 8.98 -3.71
N GLY A 242 12.74 9.66 -4.84
CA GLY A 242 11.94 10.81 -5.26
C GLY A 242 10.48 10.47 -5.53
N GLU A 243 10.16 9.23 -5.92
CA GLU A 243 8.79 8.81 -6.16
C GLU A 243 8.04 8.69 -4.83
N VAL A 244 8.64 8.03 -3.83
CA VAL A 244 8.09 7.95 -2.47
C VAL A 244 7.90 9.34 -1.89
N LEU A 245 8.91 10.22 -1.99
CA LEU A 245 8.83 11.57 -1.43
C LEU A 245 7.73 12.40 -2.10
N GLU A 246 7.65 12.38 -3.43
CA GLU A 246 6.63 13.12 -4.18
C GLU A 246 5.22 12.67 -3.78
N LYS A 247 4.98 11.36 -3.74
CA LYS A 247 3.67 10.82 -3.35
C LYS A 247 3.36 11.09 -1.90
N GLY A 248 4.31 10.91 -0.99
CA GLY A 248 4.18 11.25 0.43
C GLY A 248 3.81 12.70 0.64
N ALA A 249 4.45 13.63 -0.07
CA ALA A 249 4.12 15.05 0.01
C ALA A 249 2.67 15.35 -0.41
N LEU A 250 2.14 14.65 -1.43
CA LEU A 250 0.76 14.81 -1.89
C LEU A 250 -0.28 14.25 -0.91
N VAL A 251 0.11 13.39 0.04
CA VAL A 251 -0.86 12.73 0.94
C VAL A 251 -0.53 12.85 2.43
N HIS A 252 0.55 13.52 2.82
CA HIS A 252 1.00 13.53 4.22
C HIS A 252 -0.07 14.07 5.19
N ASP A 253 -0.93 14.95 4.69
CA ASP A 253 -1.85 15.76 5.47
C ASP A 253 -3.33 15.42 5.23
N LEU A 254 -3.64 14.24 4.65
CA LEU A 254 -5.02 13.82 4.34
C LEU A 254 -5.98 13.98 5.52
N LEU A 255 -5.54 13.66 6.73
CA LEU A 255 -6.35 13.70 7.95
C LEU A 255 -5.97 14.87 8.88
N ARG A 256 -5.49 16.00 8.32
CA ARG A 256 -4.98 17.18 9.05
C ARG A 256 -5.88 17.68 10.18
N ALA A 257 -7.21 17.55 10.04
CA ALA A 257 -8.17 18.00 11.06
C ALA A 257 -8.15 17.14 12.34
N LEU A 258 -7.58 15.94 12.30
CA LEU A 258 -7.55 15.01 13.43
C LEU A 258 -6.29 15.16 14.29
N PRO A 259 -6.37 14.94 15.62
CA PRO A 259 -5.18 14.84 16.47
C PRO A 259 -4.26 13.72 16.00
N LYS A 260 -2.95 13.96 16.04
CA LYS A 260 -1.91 13.05 15.52
C LYS A 260 -2.15 12.67 14.05
N HIS A 261 -2.53 13.66 13.22
CA HIS A 261 -2.86 13.49 11.80
C HIS A 261 -1.80 12.67 11.07
N ALA A 262 -0.50 12.98 11.21
CA ALA A 262 0.59 12.25 10.57
C ALA A 262 0.51 10.73 10.81
N GLY A 263 0.34 10.32 12.06
CA GLY A 263 0.18 8.90 12.42
C GLY A 263 -1.09 8.28 11.85
N ARG A 264 -2.22 8.99 11.87
CA ARG A 264 -3.49 8.49 11.32
C ARG A 264 -3.45 8.38 9.80
N THR A 265 -2.87 9.36 9.12
CA THR A 265 -2.67 9.33 7.67
C THR A 265 -1.77 8.16 7.31
N ALA A 266 -0.67 7.95 8.03
CA ALA A 266 0.21 6.79 7.84
C ALA A 266 -0.51 5.46 8.07
N ASP A 267 -1.36 5.33 9.11
CA ASP A 267 -2.15 4.12 9.35
C ASP A 267 -3.12 3.82 8.21
N LEU A 268 -3.80 4.86 7.69
CA LEU A 268 -4.66 4.75 6.51
C LEU A 268 -3.87 4.25 5.29
N LEU A 269 -2.76 4.91 4.97
CA LEU A 269 -1.91 4.55 3.84
C LEU A 269 -1.35 3.13 3.94
N ALA A 270 -0.89 2.74 5.14
CA ALA A 270 -0.42 1.39 5.41
C ALA A 270 -1.53 0.34 5.23
N SER A 271 -2.75 0.65 5.67
CA SER A 271 -3.91 -0.26 5.49
C SER A 271 -4.27 -0.49 4.02
N GLU A 272 -3.91 0.46 3.15
CA GLU A 272 -4.11 0.44 1.69
C GLU A 272 -2.88 -0.11 0.93
N GLY A 273 -1.83 -0.53 1.64
CA GLY A 273 -0.62 -1.15 1.10
C GLY A 273 0.51 -0.20 0.70
N TRP A 274 0.39 1.10 1.00
CA TRP A 274 1.38 2.13 0.66
C TRP A 274 2.43 2.29 1.75
N LEU A 275 3.16 1.22 2.07
CA LEU A 275 3.99 1.20 3.27
C LEU A 275 5.17 2.16 3.21
N ASP A 276 5.88 2.25 2.08
CA ASP A 276 7.01 3.17 1.93
C ASP A 276 6.57 4.64 2.10
N ILE A 277 5.38 4.97 1.58
CA ILE A 277 4.77 6.30 1.73
C ILE A 277 4.31 6.52 3.17
N ALA A 278 3.66 5.52 3.78
CA ALA A 278 3.19 5.56 5.16
C ALA A 278 4.34 5.79 6.14
N ASP A 279 5.49 5.17 5.91
CA ASP A 279 6.68 5.30 6.76
C ASP A 279 7.18 6.74 6.77
N ILE A 280 7.37 7.37 5.61
CA ILE A 280 7.85 8.76 5.58
C ILE A 280 6.80 9.74 6.13
N VAL A 281 5.51 9.49 5.89
CA VAL A 281 4.41 10.29 6.42
C VAL A 281 4.31 10.14 7.94
N ARG A 282 4.60 8.98 8.52
CA ARG A 282 4.48 8.79 9.97
C ARG A 282 5.38 9.74 10.76
N PHE A 283 6.58 9.99 10.25
CA PHE A 283 7.62 10.74 10.96
C PHE A 283 7.70 12.23 10.55
N HIS A 284 6.87 12.67 9.60
CA HIS A 284 6.91 14.06 9.10
C HIS A 284 6.40 15.11 10.11
N ASP A 285 5.78 14.71 11.22
CA ASP A 285 5.38 15.61 12.33
C ASP A 285 5.89 15.09 13.70
N ASP A 286 6.80 14.11 13.70
CA ASP A 286 7.39 13.58 14.94
C ASP A 286 8.36 14.60 15.56
N GLU A 287 8.39 14.66 16.89
CA GLU A 287 9.30 15.46 17.69
C GLU A 287 10.65 14.77 17.91
N GLY A 288 10.70 13.45 17.68
CA GLY A 288 11.92 12.66 17.67
C GLY A 288 12.86 13.13 16.57
N TYR A 289 13.84 13.97 16.93
CA TYR A 289 14.95 14.33 16.06
C TYR A 289 16.25 13.80 16.66
N LEU A 290 16.96 12.98 15.89
CA LEU A 290 18.32 12.57 16.20
C LEU A 290 19.26 13.29 15.24
N GLU A 291 20.04 14.24 15.76
CA GLU A 291 20.94 15.08 14.97
C GLU A 291 22.00 14.26 14.20
N GLN A 292 22.30 13.06 14.69
CA GLN A 292 23.32 12.16 14.14
C GLN A 292 22.83 11.23 13.02
N THR A 293 21.52 11.18 12.71
CA THR A 293 21.03 10.33 11.60
C THR A 293 21.33 10.98 10.24
N PRO A 294 21.64 10.19 9.19
CA PRO A 294 21.69 10.69 7.83
C PRO A 294 20.36 11.33 7.42
N LEU A 295 20.42 12.28 6.48
CA LEU A 295 19.23 12.89 5.88
C LEU A 295 18.46 11.81 5.11
N ASN A 296 17.14 11.77 5.27
CA ASN A 296 16.25 10.83 4.60
C ASN A 296 14.98 11.53 4.07
N GLU A 297 14.12 10.79 3.38
CA GLU A 297 12.89 11.29 2.76
C GLU A 297 11.92 11.89 3.79
N ALA A 298 11.82 11.32 5.00
CA ALA A 298 10.96 11.88 6.05
C ALA A 298 11.47 13.25 6.55
N ASP A 299 12.79 13.42 6.65
CA ASP A 299 13.40 14.71 6.98
C ASP A 299 13.16 15.74 5.87
N LEU A 300 13.28 15.33 4.60
CA LEU A 300 13.00 16.20 3.45
C LEU A 300 11.53 16.63 3.41
N LEU A 301 10.61 15.70 3.64
CA LEU A 301 9.17 15.98 3.71
C LEU A 301 8.85 16.94 4.87
N TYR A 302 9.38 16.66 6.07
CA TYR A 302 9.25 17.54 7.23
C TYR A 302 9.72 18.96 6.90
N TYR A 303 10.94 19.08 6.34
CA TYR A 303 11.52 20.38 6.03
C TYR A 303 10.73 21.13 4.96
N ALA A 304 10.32 20.45 3.88
CA ALA A 304 9.48 21.03 2.83
C ALA A 304 8.16 21.59 3.37
N ASP A 305 7.47 20.87 4.26
CA ASP A 305 6.27 21.38 4.95
C ASP A 305 6.59 22.62 5.82
N LYS A 306 7.70 22.61 6.56
CA LYS A 306 8.06 23.75 7.41
C LYS A 306 8.50 24.99 6.64
N ILE A 307 8.96 24.86 5.40
CA ILE A 307 9.22 26.01 4.52
C ILE A 307 8.06 26.31 3.57
N THR A 308 6.90 25.67 3.75
CA THR A 308 5.68 25.93 2.98
C THR A 308 4.59 26.45 3.90
N ARG A 309 4.00 27.59 3.57
CA ARG A 309 2.84 28.14 4.26
C ARG A 309 1.74 28.39 3.24
N GLU A 310 0.60 27.74 3.47
CA GLU A 310 -0.47 27.67 2.46
C GLU A 310 0.13 27.06 1.19
N ASP A 311 0.15 27.78 0.07
CA ASP A 311 0.72 27.35 -1.20
C ASP A 311 2.04 28.06 -1.55
N GLN A 312 2.66 28.79 -0.60
CA GLN A 312 3.86 29.59 -0.85
C GLN A 312 5.06 29.17 0.01
N ARG A 313 6.25 29.28 -0.59
CA ARG A 313 7.51 29.06 0.11
C ARG A 313 7.82 30.24 1.04
N VAL A 314 8.23 29.93 2.26
CA VAL A 314 8.61 30.87 3.32
C VAL A 314 9.89 30.40 4.00
N SER A 315 10.63 31.32 4.60
CA SER A 315 11.76 30.92 5.45
C SER A 315 11.28 30.21 6.72
N LEU A 316 12.15 29.38 7.31
CA LEU A 316 11.88 28.78 8.61
C LEU A 316 11.60 29.85 9.68
N ALA A 317 12.35 30.96 9.68
CA ALA A 317 12.14 32.06 10.61
C ALA A 317 10.71 32.63 10.49
N GLU A 318 10.27 32.96 9.28
CA GLU A 318 8.92 33.49 9.03
C GLU A 318 7.81 32.48 9.40
N ARG A 319 8.00 31.19 9.08
CA ARG A 319 7.04 30.13 9.44
C ARG A 319 6.89 29.99 10.95
N PHE A 320 8.02 29.91 11.66
CA PHE A 320 8.03 29.65 13.09
C PHE A 320 7.63 30.90 13.90
N GLU A 321 7.96 32.10 13.45
CA GLU A 321 7.48 33.35 14.07
C GLU A 321 5.95 33.46 14.00
N ALA A 322 5.36 33.20 12.83
CA ALA A 322 3.90 33.25 12.63
C ALA A 322 3.14 32.23 13.50
N SER A 323 3.75 31.07 13.79
CA SER A 323 3.14 30.03 14.63
C SER A 323 3.43 30.22 16.12
N ARG A 324 4.52 30.90 16.49
CA ARG A 324 4.90 31.20 17.87
C ARG A 324 3.81 32.00 18.58
N ALA A 325 3.17 32.95 17.88
CA ALA A 325 2.06 33.75 18.39
C ALA A 325 0.83 32.92 18.84
N LYS A 326 0.73 31.66 18.42
CA LYS A 326 -0.36 30.74 18.77
C LYS A 326 -0.07 29.90 20.02
N CYS A 327 1.16 29.90 20.54
CA CYS A 327 1.56 29.13 21.71
C CYS A 327 1.14 29.85 23.00
N ARG A 328 0.13 29.31 23.70
CA ARG A 328 -0.47 29.93 24.90
C ARG A 328 -0.06 29.27 26.22
N SER A 329 0.83 28.28 26.20
CA SER A 329 1.34 27.57 27.37
C SER A 329 2.84 27.30 27.24
N GLU A 330 3.52 27.09 28.37
CA GLU A 330 4.94 26.71 28.40
C GLU A 330 5.19 25.37 27.70
N GLU A 331 4.26 24.42 27.84
CA GLU A 331 4.31 23.15 27.11
C GLU A 331 4.23 23.37 25.60
N ALA A 332 3.28 24.18 25.12
CA ALA A 332 3.16 24.51 23.69
C ALA A 332 4.42 25.21 23.16
N MET A 333 5.04 26.08 23.97
CA MET A 333 6.31 26.73 23.61
C MET A 333 7.46 25.73 23.51
N ARG A 334 7.58 24.78 24.46
CA ARG A 334 8.60 23.72 24.39
C ARG A 334 8.47 22.87 23.13
N HIS A 335 7.24 22.46 22.77
CA HIS A 335 6.98 21.72 21.53
C HIS A 335 7.26 22.54 20.27
N HIS A 336 6.97 23.85 20.30
CA HIS A 336 7.31 24.78 19.22
C HIS A 336 8.83 24.90 19.02
N ASP A 337 9.57 25.16 20.10
CA ASP A 337 11.04 25.29 20.09
C ASP A 337 11.72 23.99 19.64
N ALA A 338 11.21 22.83 20.07
CA ALA A 338 11.72 21.52 19.64
C ALA A 338 11.57 21.32 18.12
N ARG A 339 10.38 21.64 17.57
CA ARG A 339 10.12 21.57 16.13
C ARG A 339 10.97 22.55 15.34
N TYR A 340 11.22 23.74 15.88
CA TYR A 340 12.08 24.73 15.21
C TYR A 340 13.53 24.25 15.16
N ARG A 341 14.04 23.72 16.29
CA ARG A 341 15.38 23.12 16.36
C ARG A 341 15.55 21.95 15.39
N LYS A 342 14.55 21.06 15.30
CA LYS A 342 14.52 19.97 14.30
C LYS A 342 14.63 20.54 12.88
N ALA A 343 13.83 21.54 12.55
CA ALA A 343 13.83 22.16 11.22
C ALA A 343 15.20 22.76 10.84
N LEU A 344 15.82 23.51 11.77
CA LEU A 344 17.15 24.08 11.60
C LEU A 344 18.24 22.99 11.44
N GLY A 345 18.14 21.90 12.21
CA GLY A 345 19.06 20.77 12.09
C GLY A 345 18.96 20.09 10.73
N ILE A 346 17.74 19.89 10.21
CA ILE A 346 17.54 19.34 8.86
C ILE A 346 18.05 20.31 7.79
N GLU A 347 17.77 21.61 7.91
CA GLU A 347 18.30 22.64 7.00
C GLU A 347 19.83 22.60 6.94
N ALA A 348 20.50 22.49 8.09
CA ALA A 348 21.95 22.37 8.16
C ALA A 348 22.49 21.12 7.44
N LYS A 349 21.79 19.97 7.55
CA LYS A 349 22.13 18.74 6.81
C LYS A 349 21.99 18.94 5.30
N ILE A 350 20.88 19.52 4.84
CA ILE A 350 20.64 19.85 3.43
C ILE A 350 21.74 20.77 2.89
N GLN A 351 22.06 21.85 3.61
CA GLN A 351 23.10 22.80 3.18
C GLN A 351 24.50 22.16 3.15
N LYS A 352 24.79 21.26 4.10
CA LYS A 352 26.06 20.52 4.12
C LYS A 352 26.19 19.62 2.89
N GLU A 353 25.14 18.92 2.51
CA GLU A 353 25.14 18.05 1.34
C GLU A 353 25.27 18.84 0.03
N LYS A 354 24.54 19.94 -0.12
CA LYS A 354 24.69 20.88 -1.25
C LYS A 354 26.11 21.45 -1.36
N ARG A 355 26.76 21.77 -0.24
CA ARG A 355 28.14 22.32 -0.28
C ARG A 355 29.19 21.32 -0.75
N GLN A 356 28.93 20.01 -0.66
CA GLN A 356 29.78 18.97 -1.27
C GLN A 356 29.69 18.96 -2.81
N GLU A 357 28.94 19.88 -3.43
CA GLU A 357 28.94 20.15 -4.88
C GLU A 357 30.08 21.04 -5.36
N ASN A 358 30.65 21.89 -4.48
CA ASN A 358 31.58 22.95 -4.87
C ASN A 358 33.07 22.63 -4.60
N VAL A 359 33.42 21.37 -4.36
CA VAL A 359 34.80 20.91 -4.12
C VAL A 359 35.19 19.84 -5.13
#